data_AF-A0A960YBJ3-F1
#
_entry.id   AF-A0A960YBJ3-F1
#
_cell.length_a   1.000
_cell.length_b   1.000
_cell.length_c   1.000
_cell.angle_alpha   90.00
_cell.angle_beta   90.00
_cell.angle_gamma   90.00
#
_symmetry.space_group_name_H-M   'P 1'
#
loop_
_entity.id
_entity.type
_entity.pdbx_description
1 polymer ?
#
loop_
_entity_poly.entity_id
_entity_poly.type
_entity_poly.pdbx_seq_one_letter_code
_entity_poly.pdbx_strand_id
1 'polypeptide(L)'
;GAYTYDLDEDTSAPVCPAGLVATAYGKKEVGLSWLANSEPDVVGYDVYRRTDCGSFQKKYTEVTDIDASSPSLIEYVDDQNSLNTNNKCYGYYIRAVDSSGNRSASCESNFQQAGDCVYPDHCD
;
A
#
# COMPACT_ATOMS: atom_id res chain seq x y z
N GLY A 1 46.07 2.40 -8.54
CA GLY A 1 44.92 2.98 -9.24
C GLY A 1 43.77 3.03 -8.26
N ALA A 2 43.12 4.18 -8.13
CA ALA A 2 42.01 4.36 -7.20
C ALA A 2 40.78 3.57 -7.69
N TYR A 3 40.14 2.83 -6.79
CA TYR A 3 38.81 2.27 -7.00
C TYR A 3 37.81 3.41 -6.82
N THR A 4 37.31 3.98 -7.91
CA THR A 4 36.14 4.87 -7.83
C THR A 4 34.91 3.99 -8.00
N TYR A 5 34.33 3.56 -6.88
CA TYR A 5 32.96 3.07 -6.87
C TYR A 5 32.09 4.26 -7.27
N ASP A 6 31.61 4.28 -8.51
CA ASP A 6 30.54 5.19 -8.93
C ASP A 6 29.28 4.68 -8.25
N LEU A 7 29.02 5.17 -7.04
CA LEU A 7 27.80 4.92 -6.27
C LEU A 7 26.72 5.84 -6.85
N ASP A 8 26.27 5.54 -8.06
CA ASP A 8 25.03 6.12 -8.58
C ASP A 8 23.89 5.36 -7.89
N GLU A 9 23.61 5.73 -6.63
CA GLU A 9 22.43 5.24 -5.95
C GLU A 9 21.21 5.78 -6.70
N ASP A 10 20.37 4.88 -7.18
CA ASP A 10 19.14 5.25 -7.83
C ASP A 10 18.22 5.97 -6.83
N THR A 11 17.87 7.21 -7.19
CA THR A 11 17.00 8.10 -6.39
C THR A 11 15.62 8.27 -7.00
N SER A 12 15.31 7.54 -8.08
CA SER A 12 14.06 7.65 -8.82
C SER A 12 12.96 6.87 -8.10
N ALA A 13 12.04 7.57 -7.44
CA ALA A 13 10.91 6.90 -6.81
C ALA A 13 9.92 6.34 -7.85
N PRO A 14 9.31 5.16 -7.58
CA PRO A 14 8.24 4.63 -8.42
C PRO A 14 7.02 5.55 -8.50
N VAL A 15 6.18 5.33 -9.50
CA VAL A 15 4.85 5.93 -9.58
C VAL A 15 3.92 5.35 -8.51
N CYS A 16 2.91 6.13 -8.13
CA CYS A 16 1.91 5.65 -7.19
C CYS A 16 1.17 4.42 -7.73
N PRO A 17 0.95 3.39 -6.90
CA PRO A 17 0.04 2.30 -7.25
C PRO A 17 -1.38 2.82 -7.52
N ALA A 18 -2.10 2.13 -8.41
CA ALA A 18 -3.44 2.50 -8.83
C ALA A 18 -4.46 1.39 -8.57
N GLY A 19 -5.74 1.79 -8.53
CA GLY A 19 -6.85 0.83 -8.44
C GLY A 19 -6.94 0.11 -7.10
N LEU A 20 -6.45 0.69 -6.01
CA LEU A 20 -6.64 0.13 -4.68
C LEU A 20 -8.13 0.03 -4.37
N VAL A 21 -8.54 -1.13 -3.89
CA VAL A 21 -9.87 -1.42 -3.34
C VAL A 21 -9.68 -2.01 -1.96
N ALA A 22 -10.48 -1.57 -0.99
CA ALA A 22 -10.53 -2.14 0.36
C ALA A 22 -11.93 -2.68 0.67
N THR A 23 -12.04 -3.95 1.03
CA THR A 23 -13.32 -4.64 1.30
C THR A 23 -13.26 -5.32 2.65
N ALA A 24 -14.18 -4.99 3.56
CA ALA A 24 -14.27 -5.68 4.84
C ALA A 24 -14.86 -7.09 4.65
N TYR A 25 -14.15 -8.12 5.12
CA TYR A 25 -14.64 -9.49 5.18
C TYR A 25 -14.94 -9.86 6.63
N GLY A 26 -16.23 -9.97 6.96
CA GLY A 26 -16.65 -10.24 8.32
C GLY A 26 -16.18 -9.16 9.30
N LYS A 27 -15.77 -9.58 10.50
CA LYS A 27 -15.50 -8.67 11.63
C LYS A 27 -14.03 -8.33 11.84
N LYS A 28 -13.09 -9.07 11.23
CA LYS A 28 -11.67 -9.04 11.60
C LYS A 28 -10.71 -9.00 10.42
N GLU A 29 -11.23 -8.90 9.21
CA GLU A 29 -10.43 -8.99 7.99
C GLU A 29 -10.83 -7.88 7.04
N VAL A 30 -9.84 -7.31 6.36
CA VAL A 30 -10.04 -6.42 5.22
C VAL A 30 -9.21 -6.95 4.06
N GLY A 31 -9.87 -7.32 2.97
CA GLY A 31 -9.20 -7.61 1.70
C GLY A 31 -8.84 -6.33 0.98
N LEU A 32 -7.59 -6.25 0.54
CA LEU A 32 -7.07 -5.20 -0.33
C LEU A 32 -6.75 -5.81 -1.69
N SER A 33 -7.00 -5.06 -2.76
CA SER A 33 -6.51 -5.41 -4.10
C SER A 33 -6.11 -4.17 -4.86
N TRP A 34 -5.07 -4.27 -5.71
CA TRP A 34 -4.60 -3.16 -6.55
C TRP A 34 -3.91 -3.66 -7.82
N LEU A 35 -3.72 -2.77 -8.78
CA LEU A 35 -2.98 -3.06 -10.00
C LEU A 35 -1.48 -2.95 -9.73
N ALA A 36 -0.72 -3.95 -10.19
CA ALA A 36 0.73 -3.88 -10.15
C ALA A 36 1.26 -2.68 -10.97
N ASN A 37 2.30 -2.03 -10.45
CA ASN A 37 3.13 -1.07 -11.16
C ASN A 37 3.80 -1.73 -12.38
N SER A 38 4.04 -0.94 -13.43
CA SER A 38 4.70 -1.42 -14.65
C SER A 38 6.22 -1.26 -14.62
N GLU A 39 6.76 -0.51 -13.65
CA GLU A 39 8.21 -0.33 -13.57
C GLU A 39 8.90 -1.64 -13.16
N PRO A 40 9.97 -2.05 -13.86
CA PRO A 40 10.60 -3.36 -13.69
C PRO A 40 11.42 -3.48 -12.39
N ASP A 41 11.73 -2.36 -11.75
CA ASP A 41 12.48 -2.25 -10.52
C ASP A 41 11.59 -2.19 -9.27
N VAL A 42 10.25 -2.15 -9.41
CA VAL A 42 9.33 -2.27 -8.28
C VAL A 42 9.35 -3.70 -7.74
N VAL A 43 9.70 -3.84 -6.46
CA VAL A 43 9.85 -5.13 -5.76
C VAL A 43 8.80 -5.35 -4.67
N GLY A 44 7.90 -4.39 -4.46
CA GLY A 44 6.87 -4.53 -3.45
C GLY A 44 6.04 -3.29 -3.15
N TYR A 45 5.19 -3.41 -2.12
CA TYR A 45 4.25 -2.39 -1.70
C TYR A 45 4.22 -2.23 -0.18
N ASP A 46 4.37 -1.00 0.30
CA ASP A 46 4.13 -0.65 1.69
C ASP A 46 2.63 -0.39 1.90
N VAL A 47 1.98 -1.14 2.79
CA VAL A 47 0.57 -0.95 3.15
C VAL A 47 0.47 -0.11 4.42
N TYR A 48 -0.25 1.00 4.32
CA TYR A 48 -0.51 1.91 5.43
C TYR A 48 -1.97 1.84 5.85
N ARG A 49 -2.19 1.78 7.16
CA ARG A 49 -3.53 1.75 7.76
C ARG A 49 -3.68 2.84 8.81
N ARG A 50 -4.82 3.51 8.82
CA ARG A 50 -5.33 4.27 9.97
C ARG A 50 -6.61 3.62 10.50
N THR A 51 -6.86 3.80 11.79
CA THR A 51 -8.14 3.45 12.41
C THR A 51 -8.86 4.75 12.73
N ASP A 52 -10.12 4.86 12.32
CA ASP A 52 -10.94 6.07 12.37
C ASP A 52 -10.14 7.27 11.81
N CYS A 53 -10.20 8.43 12.47
CA CYS A 53 -9.38 9.60 12.12
C CYS A 53 -7.98 9.62 12.76
N GLY A 54 -7.46 8.46 13.13
CA GLY A 54 -6.10 8.31 13.60
C GLY A 54 -5.04 8.58 12.52
N SER A 55 -3.78 8.55 12.93
CA SER A 55 -2.65 8.65 12.01
C SER A 55 -2.44 7.35 11.23
N PHE A 56 -2.02 7.46 9.97
CA PHE A 56 -1.58 6.30 9.22
C PHE A 56 -0.31 5.71 9.82
N GLN A 57 -0.28 4.38 9.88
CA GLN A 57 0.86 3.61 10.32
C GLN A 57 1.15 2.56 9.25
N LYS A 58 2.42 2.37 8.91
CA LYS A 58 2.84 1.25 8.07
C LYS A 58 2.54 -0.05 8.81
N LYS A 59 1.78 -0.94 8.18
CA LYS A 59 1.40 -2.24 8.76
C LYS A 59 2.16 -3.39 8.12
N TYR A 60 2.49 -3.25 6.85
CA TYR A 60 3.11 -4.31 6.09
C TYR A 60 4.02 -3.74 5.01
N THR A 61 5.06 -4.50 4.67
CA THR A 61 5.76 -4.39 3.39
C THR A 61 5.48 -5.70 2.68
N GLU A 62 4.72 -5.66 1.61
CA GLU A 62 4.55 -6.83 0.77
C GLU A 62 5.68 -6.85 -0.26
N VAL A 63 6.62 -7.78 -0.11
CA VAL A 63 7.60 -8.08 -1.16
C VAL A 63 6.92 -9.10 -2.06
N THR A 64 6.42 -8.64 -3.20
CA THR A 64 5.86 -9.52 -4.22
C THR A 64 6.92 -9.70 -5.30
N ASP A 65 7.14 -10.94 -5.74
CA ASP A 65 7.77 -11.19 -7.04
C ASP A 65 6.76 -10.71 -8.10
N ILE A 66 6.76 -9.41 -8.35
CA ILE A 66 5.87 -8.78 -9.33
C ILE A 66 6.48 -9.09 -10.68
N ASP A 67 5.84 -9.98 -11.43
CA ASP A 67 6.18 -10.13 -12.85
C ASP A 67 5.71 -8.87 -13.60
N ALA A 68 6.59 -7.88 -13.70
CA ALA A 68 6.34 -6.60 -14.37
C ALA A 68 5.97 -6.76 -15.86
N SER A 69 6.14 -7.96 -16.44
CA SER A 69 5.80 -8.25 -17.83
C SER A 69 4.32 -8.58 -18.07
N SER A 70 3.52 -8.76 -17.02
CA SER A 70 2.06 -8.92 -17.12
C SER A 70 1.36 -8.17 -15.98
N PRO A 71 0.49 -7.18 -16.26
CA PRO A 71 -0.23 -6.48 -15.21
C PRO A 71 -1.09 -7.47 -14.43
N SER A 72 -0.65 -7.78 -13.22
CA SER A 72 -1.34 -8.68 -12.29
C SER A 72 -2.14 -7.86 -11.29
N LEU A 73 -3.33 -8.36 -10.96
CA LEU A 73 -4.05 -7.90 -9.79
C LEU A 73 -3.32 -8.48 -8.56
N ILE A 74 -2.86 -7.61 -7.67
CA ILE A 74 -2.27 -8.00 -6.40
C ILE A 74 -3.39 -8.03 -5.36
N GLU A 75 -3.40 -9.06 -4.51
CA GLU A 75 -4.38 -9.25 -3.46
C GLU A 75 -3.67 -9.43 -2.11
N TYR A 76 -4.14 -8.75 -1.08
CA TYR A 76 -3.62 -8.83 0.28
C TYR A 76 -4.78 -8.92 1.27
N VAL A 77 -4.65 -9.73 2.31
CA VAL A 77 -5.61 -9.78 3.41
C VAL A 77 -4.96 -9.18 4.64
N ASP A 78 -5.51 -8.05 5.10
CA ASP A 78 -5.23 -7.52 6.42
C ASP A 78 -6.10 -8.26 7.43
N ASP A 79 -5.54 -9.26 8.10
CA ASP A 79 -6.20 -10.12 9.10
C ASP A 79 -5.63 -9.92 10.51
N GLN A 80 -4.89 -8.82 10.73
CA GLN A 80 -4.21 -8.60 12.00
C GLN A 80 -5.23 -8.63 13.15
N ASN A 81 -4.94 -9.43 14.18
CA ASN A 81 -5.81 -9.74 15.34
C ASN A 81 -6.43 -8.54 16.11
N SER A 82 -6.06 -7.31 15.75
CA SER A 82 -6.61 -6.05 16.29
C SER A 82 -7.71 -5.42 15.42
N LEU A 83 -8.05 -6.01 14.27
CA LEU A 83 -9.14 -5.53 13.44
C LEU A 83 -10.49 -5.87 14.07
N ASN A 84 -11.35 -4.87 14.14
CA ASN A 84 -12.77 -5.01 14.42
C ASN A 84 -13.51 -4.06 13.49
N THR A 85 -13.98 -4.56 12.35
CA THR A 85 -14.67 -3.77 11.32
C THR A 85 -16.10 -3.35 11.73
N ASN A 86 -16.62 -3.81 12.88
CA ASN A 86 -17.87 -3.28 13.42
C ASN A 86 -17.58 -2.02 14.23
N ASN A 87 -18.33 -0.95 13.97
CA ASN A 87 -18.19 0.36 14.62
C ASN A 87 -16.77 0.97 14.50
N LYS A 88 -16.01 0.58 13.46
CA LYS A 88 -14.71 1.17 13.14
C LYS A 88 -14.60 1.36 11.65
N CYS A 89 -14.01 2.48 11.26
CA CYS A 89 -13.60 2.74 9.90
C CYS A 89 -12.09 2.57 9.79
N TYR A 90 -11.61 1.88 8.77
CA TYR A 90 -10.19 1.77 8.48
C TYR A 90 -9.90 2.49 7.18
N GLY A 91 -8.88 3.34 7.20
CA GLY A 91 -8.36 4.00 6.01
C GLY A 91 -7.08 3.32 5.54
N TYR A 92 -6.96 3.11 4.24
CA TYR A 92 -5.82 2.45 3.60
C TYR A 92 -5.25 3.31 2.49
N TYR A 93 -3.92 3.30 2.36
CA TYR A 93 -3.23 3.62 1.12
C TYR A 93 -1.98 2.74 0.99
N ILE A 94 -1.47 2.62 -0.22
CA ILE A 94 -0.24 1.86 -0.49
C ILE A 94 0.82 2.73 -1.18
N ARG A 95 2.09 2.32 -1.08
CA ARG A 95 3.20 2.94 -1.82
C ARG A 95 4.03 1.85 -2.48
N ALA A 96 4.38 2.01 -3.74
CA ALA A 96 5.31 1.11 -4.42
C ALA A 96 6.73 1.33 -3.86
N VAL A 97 7.51 0.26 -3.80
CA VAL A 97 8.90 0.23 -3.33
C VAL A 97 9.77 -0.36 -4.43
N ASP A 98 10.82 0.34 -4.83
CA ASP A 98 11.80 -0.20 -5.78
C ASP A 98 12.92 -1.01 -5.11
N SER A 99 13.73 -1.66 -5.93
CA SER A 99 14.89 -2.45 -5.53
C SER A 99 15.99 -1.65 -4.80
N SER A 100 16.00 -0.33 -4.98
CA SER A 100 16.90 0.63 -4.33
C SER A 100 16.32 1.15 -3.00
N GLY A 101 15.07 0.82 -2.69
CA GLY A 101 14.36 1.20 -1.47
C GLY A 101 13.63 2.55 -1.55
N ASN A 102 13.55 3.20 -2.72
CA ASN A 102 12.73 4.40 -2.87
C ASN A 102 11.26 4.03 -2.85
N ARG A 103 10.43 4.99 -2.44
CA ARG A 103 8.98 4.80 -2.29
C ARG A 103 8.25 5.83 -3.11
N SER A 104 7.22 5.41 -3.84
CA SER A 104 6.33 6.31 -4.57
C SER A 104 5.77 7.42 -3.68
N ALA A 105 5.29 8.53 -4.25
CA ALA A 105 4.51 9.49 -3.44
C ALA A 105 3.22 8.83 -2.87
N SER A 106 2.57 9.49 -1.92
CA SER A 106 1.17 9.18 -1.57
C SER A 106 0.25 9.85 -2.59
N CYS A 107 -0.78 9.16 -3.06
CA CYS A 107 -1.75 9.69 -4.01
C CYS A 107 -3.19 9.56 -3.45
N GLU A 108 -4.01 10.60 -3.62
CA GLU A 108 -5.41 10.60 -3.15
C GLU A 108 -6.25 9.51 -3.81
N SER A 109 -6.00 9.22 -5.09
CA SER A 109 -6.67 8.14 -5.83
C SER A 109 -6.38 6.73 -5.27
N ASN A 110 -5.41 6.62 -4.38
CA ASN A 110 -5.01 5.39 -3.71
C ASN A 110 -5.47 5.35 -2.24
N PHE A 111 -6.36 6.25 -1.83
CA PHE A 111 -6.99 6.18 -0.52
C PHE A 111 -8.31 5.40 -0.60
N GLN A 112 -8.47 4.42 0.29
CA GLN A 112 -9.69 3.63 0.41
C GLN A 112 -10.13 3.49 1.87
N GLN A 113 -11.42 3.29 2.08
CA GLN A 113 -12.01 3.02 3.39
C GLN A 113 -12.73 1.67 3.43
N ALA A 114 -12.67 0.99 4.57
CA ALA A 114 -13.39 -0.25 4.81
C ALA A 114 -13.88 -0.35 6.26
N GLY A 115 -14.98 -1.09 6.47
CA GLY A 115 -15.64 -1.25 7.78
C GLY A 115 -16.92 -0.45 7.89
N ASP A 116 -17.43 -0.31 9.12
CA ASP A 116 -18.64 0.46 9.42
C ASP A 116 -18.33 1.97 9.49
N CYS A 117 -18.07 2.56 8.33
CA CYS A 117 -17.76 3.97 8.16
C CYS A 117 -19.05 4.80 8.24
N VAL A 118 -19.57 5.00 9.44
CA VAL A 118 -20.70 5.91 9.67
C VAL A 118 -20.20 7.36 9.61
N TYR A 119 -20.79 8.17 8.74
CA TYR A 119 -20.54 9.62 8.67
C TYR A 119 -20.76 10.26 10.07
N PRO A 120 -19.84 11.12 10.58
CA PRO A 120 -19.06 12.08 9.80
C PRO A 120 -17.57 11.75 9.64
N ASP A 121 -17.13 10.50 9.77
CA ASP A 121 -15.71 10.12 9.68
C ASP A 121 -15.11 10.20 8.24
N HIS A 122 -15.57 11.15 7.41
CA HIS A 122 -14.66 11.78 6.45
C HIS A 122 -13.68 12.61 7.28
N CYS A 123 -12.56 11.99 7.60
CA CYS A 123 -11.39 12.71 8.07
C CYS A 123 -10.85 13.49 6.86
N ASP A 124 -11.48 14.63 6.57
CA ASP A 124 -11.02 15.68 5.65
C ASP A 124 -9.57 16.09 5.96
#